data_AF-F6HZV5-F1
#
_entry.id   AF-F6HZV5-F1
#
_cell.length_a   1.000
_cell.length_b   1.000
_cell.length_c   1.000
_cell.angle_alpha   90.00
_cell.angle_beta   90.00
_cell.angle_gamma   90.00
#
_symmetry.space_group_name_H-M   'P 1'
#
loop_
_entity.id
_entity.type
_entity.pdbx_description
1 polymer ?
#
loop_
_entity_poly.entity_id
_entity_poly.type
_entity_poly.pdbx_seq_one_letter_code
_entity_poly.pdbx_strand_id
1 'polypeptide(L)'
;MSRRECKVCNEAASKYKCPSCLIPYCSLVCFKKHKEIPCVKLVSPEVKTNEDSQLLVERPYLVDEPNEVLQMLQLESIGKDKFINASIKEGAIPQSIENPEYSYYKNPIRHQDMKN
;
A
#
# COMPACT_ATOMS: atom_id res chain seq x y z
N MET A 1 -27.49 2.22 1.52
CA MET A 1 -26.37 1.37 1.04
C MET A 1 -26.34 0.08 1.85
N SER A 2 -26.72 -1.03 1.25
CA SER A 2 -26.79 -2.34 1.93
C SER A 2 -25.38 -2.81 2.32
N ARG A 3 -25.17 -3.13 3.60
CA ARG A 3 -23.89 -3.65 4.09
C ARG A 3 -23.71 -5.08 3.56
N ARG A 4 -22.66 -5.33 2.78
CA ARG A 4 -22.38 -6.68 2.23
C ARG A 4 -22.11 -7.66 3.36
N GLU A 5 -22.41 -8.94 3.19
CA GLU A 5 -22.08 -9.98 4.17
C GLU A 5 -20.58 -10.26 4.22
N CYS A 6 -20.10 -10.71 5.37
CA CYS A 6 -18.75 -11.23 5.53
C CYS A 6 -18.59 -12.52 4.73
N LYS A 7 -17.62 -12.58 3.82
CA LYS A 7 -17.34 -13.78 3.01
C LYS A 7 -16.36 -14.77 3.68
N VAL A 8 -16.05 -14.54 4.95
CA VAL A 8 -15.22 -15.46 5.76
C VAL A 8 -16.11 -16.33 6.64
N CYS A 9 -17.04 -15.73 7.40
CA CYS A 9 -17.99 -16.48 8.22
C CYS A 9 -19.39 -16.61 7.61
N ASN A 10 -19.78 -15.75 6.66
CA ASN A 10 -21.13 -15.70 6.07
C ASN A 10 -22.28 -15.46 7.07
N GLU A 11 -21.99 -15.13 8.33
CA GLU A 11 -22.99 -14.96 9.39
C GLU A 11 -23.28 -13.49 9.72
N ALA A 12 -22.29 -12.62 9.54
CA ALA A 12 -22.36 -11.24 9.98
C ALA A 12 -22.15 -10.27 8.81
N ALA A 13 -22.76 -9.08 8.94
CA ALA A 13 -22.55 -8.02 7.98
C ALA A 13 -21.09 -7.52 8.03
N SER A 14 -20.47 -7.38 6.87
CA SER A 14 -19.07 -6.95 6.75
C SER A 14 -18.87 -5.53 7.23
N LYS A 15 -17.74 -5.29 7.89
CA LYS A 15 -17.33 -3.97 8.37
C LYS A 15 -16.09 -3.46 7.62
N TYR A 16 -15.30 -4.37 7.06
CA TYR A 16 -14.02 -4.08 6.44
C TYR A 16 -13.83 -4.92 5.17
N LYS A 17 -12.76 -4.66 4.41
CA LYS A 17 -12.34 -5.43 3.23
C LYS A 17 -10.84 -5.72 3.30
N CYS A 18 -10.42 -6.86 2.76
CA CYS A 18 -9.00 -7.19 2.65
C CYS A 18 -8.31 -6.25 1.63
N PRO A 19 -7.15 -5.63 1.94
CA PRO A 19 -6.47 -4.75 0.99
C PRO A 19 -5.89 -5.49 -0.22
N SER A 20 -5.65 -6.80 -0.12
CA SER A 20 -5.07 -7.60 -1.20
C SER A 20 -6.14 -8.10 -2.17
N CYS A 21 -7.17 -8.78 -1.66
CA CYS A 21 -8.17 -9.45 -2.50
C CYS A 21 -9.58 -8.83 -2.42
N LEU A 22 -9.76 -7.74 -1.66
CA LEU A 22 -11.03 -7.02 -1.48
C LEU A 22 -12.20 -7.84 -0.88
N ILE A 23 -11.93 -9.06 -0.40
CA ILE A 23 -12.93 -9.91 0.26
C ILE A 23 -13.48 -9.18 1.51
N PRO A 24 -14.81 -9.04 1.64
CA PRO A 24 -15.43 -8.35 2.76
C PRO A 24 -15.43 -9.23 4.03
N TYR A 25 -15.10 -8.66 5.18
CA TYR A 25 -15.06 -9.36 6.47
C TYR A 25 -15.69 -8.56 7.62
N CYS A 26 -16.17 -9.26 8.66
CA CYS A 26 -16.86 -8.63 9.80
C CYS A 26 -15.92 -8.17 10.92
N SER A 27 -14.83 -8.89 11.18
CA SER A 27 -13.94 -8.66 12.34
C SER A 27 -12.49 -9.08 12.08
N LEU A 28 -11.59 -8.68 12.99
CA LEU A 28 -10.19 -9.10 12.95
C LEU A 28 -10.01 -10.62 13.04
N VAL A 29 -10.94 -11.33 13.69
CA VAL A 29 -10.93 -12.80 13.74
C VAL A 29 -11.07 -13.35 12.32
N CYS A 30 -12.02 -12.81 11.54
CA CYS A 30 -12.19 -13.19 10.14
C CYS A 30 -11.02 -12.76 9.27
N PHE A 31 -10.38 -11.62 9.56
CA PHE A 31 -9.16 -11.22 8.84
C PHE A 31 -8.00 -12.19 9.05
N LYS A 32 -7.77 -12.65 10.29
CA LYS A 32 -6.72 -13.63 10.59
C LYS A 32 -6.97 -14.96 9.90
N LYS A 33 -8.19 -15.52 10.04
CA LYS A 33 -8.60 -16.74 9.33
C LYS A 33 -8.46 -16.61 7.82
N HIS A 34 -8.78 -15.45 7.28
CA HIS A 34 -8.65 -15.19 5.85
C HIS A 34 -7.18 -15.18 5.39
N LYS A 35 -6.25 -14.63 6.18
CA LYS A 35 -4.82 -14.52 5.83
C LYS A 35 -4.04 -15.82 6.01
N GLU A 36 -4.56 -16.78 6.78
CA GLU A 36 -3.94 -18.13 6.90
C GLU A 36 -3.82 -18.82 5.53
N ILE A 37 -4.77 -18.55 4.62
CA ILE A 37 -4.68 -18.95 3.21
C ILE A 37 -4.19 -17.73 2.42
N PRO A 38 -3.07 -17.84 1.67
CA PRO A 38 -2.57 -16.72 0.88
C PRO A 38 -3.64 -16.29 -0.14
N CYS A 39 -4.15 -15.08 0.03
CA CYS A 39 -5.12 -14.50 -0.89
C CYS A 39 -4.41 -13.76 -2.03
N VAL A 40 -4.92 -13.90 -3.25
CA VAL A 40 -4.31 -13.28 -4.42
C VAL A 40 -4.62 -11.79 -4.44
N LYS A 41 -3.59 -10.97 -4.65
CA LYS A 41 -3.76 -9.54 -4.88
C LYS A 41 -4.46 -9.37 -6.23
N LEU A 42 -5.70 -8.90 -6.21
CA LEU A 42 -6.41 -8.65 -7.47
C LEU A 42 -5.80 -7.41 -8.10
N VAL A 43 -4.98 -7.61 -9.13
CA VAL A 43 -4.77 -6.59 -10.16
C VAL A 43 -6.08 -6.58 -10.95
N SER A 44 -6.88 -5.54 -10.74
CA SER A 44 -8.26 -5.44 -11.24
C SER A 44 -8.37 -5.83 -12.73
N PRO A 45 -9.11 -6.90 -13.09
CA PRO A 45 -9.56 -7.10 -14.46
C PRO A 45 -10.76 -6.18 -14.68
N GLU A 46 -10.58 -5.19 -15.55
CA GLU A 46 -11.61 -4.25 -15.96
C GLU A 46 -12.82 -4.98 -16.57
N VAL A 47 -13.99 -4.93 -15.93
CA VAL A 47 -15.29 -5.10 -16.60
C VAL A 47 -16.24 -4.00 -16.15
N LYS A 48 -16.18 -2.92 -16.92
CA LYS A 48 -17.20 -1.93 -17.29
C LYS A 48 -18.55 -2.04 -16.56
N THR A 49 -18.81 -1.08 -15.67
CA THR A 49 -20.14 -0.47 -15.54
C THR A 49 -19.97 1.00 -15.17
N ASN A 50 -20.03 1.83 -16.22
CA ASN A 50 -20.47 3.22 -16.32
C ASN A 50 -20.02 4.27 -15.28
N GLU A 51 -19.32 5.29 -15.80
CA GLU A 51 -19.25 6.67 -15.32
C GLU A 51 -18.75 6.87 -13.88
N ASP A 52 -17.43 6.72 -13.66
CA ASP A 52 -16.59 7.73 -13.00
C ASP A 52 -15.13 7.24 -13.04
N SER A 53 -14.46 7.57 -14.15
CA SER A 53 -13.04 7.32 -14.33
C SER A 53 -12.24 8.30 -13.49
N GLN A 54 -11.97 7.95 -12.24
CA GLN A 54 -10.76 8.37 -11.54
C GLN A 54 -10.00 7.11 -11.13
N LEU A 55 -9.46 6.48 -12.17
CA LEU A 55 -8.35 5.55 -12.11
C LEU A 55 -7.26 6.11 -11.21
N LEU A 56 -6.61 5.20 -10.51
CA LEU A 56 -5.33 5.37 -9.83
C LEU A 56 -4.48 6.40 -10.58
N VAL A 57 -4.50 7.64 -10.08
CA VAL A 57 -3.62 8.68 -10.58
C VAL A 57 -2.23 8.20 -10.16
N GLU A 58 -1.49 7.60 -11.10
CA GLU A 58 -0.05 7.80 -11.12
C GLU A 58 0.10 9.31 -10.98
N ARG A 59 0.41 9.78 -9.78
CA ARG A 59 0.74 11.19 -9.57
C ARG A 59 1.96 11.40 -10.44
N PRO A 60 1.85 12.05 -11.61
CA PRO A 60 3.04 12.37 -12.36
C PRO A 60 3.77 13.32 -11.43
N TYR A 61 4.98 12.95 -11.00
CA TYR A 61 5.85 13.92 -10.36
C TYR A 61 6.23 14.91 -11.46
N LEU A 62 5.37 15.92 -11.65
CA LEU A 62 5.70 17.10 -12.41
C LEU A 62 6.76 17.80 -11.58
N VAL A 63 8.01 17.49 -11.89
CA VAL A 63 9.16 18.22 -11.39
C VAL A 63 9.24 19.45 -12.29
N ASP A 64 8.90 20.62 -11.73
CA ASP A 64 8.80 21.88 -12.49
C ASP A 64 10.14 22.29 -13.13
N GLU A 65 11.28 21.82 -12.58
CA GLU A 65 12.63 22.10 -13.04
C GLU A 65 13.39 20.82 -13.47
N PRO A 66 13.82 20.69 -14.73
CA PRO A 66 14.50 19.49 -15.23
C PRO A 66 15.85 19.20 -14.56
N ASN A 67 16.44 20.19 -13.87
CA ASN A 67 17.69 20.03 -13.12
C ASN A 67 17.53 19.26 -11.79
N GLU A 68 16.30 19.11 -11.30
CA GLU A 68 16.02 18.34 -10.08
C GLU A 68 15.90 16.83 -10.36
N VAL A 69 15.88 16.44 -11.64
CA VAL A 69 15.81 15.03 -12.07
C VAL A 69 17.22 14.52 -12.37
N LEU A 70 17.67 13.53 -11.60
CA LEU A 70 18.92 12.84 -11.89
C LEU A 70 18.75 11.94 -13.12
N GLN A 71 19.73 12.00 -14.02
CA GLN A 71 19.85 11.08 -15.14
C GLN A 71 20.30 9.70 -14.64
N MET A 72 19.97 8.66 -15.41
CA MET A 72 20.32 7.27 -15.08
C MET A 72 21.81 7.07 -14.79
N LEU A 73 22.68 7.73 -15.55
CA LEU A 73 24.13 7.65 -15.37
C LEU A 73 24.60 8.25 -14.04
N GLN A 74 23.93 9.30 -13.56
CA GLN A 74 24.22 9.90 -12.26
C GLN A 74 23.79 8.95 -11.12
N LEU A 75 22.64 8.28 -11.27
CA LEU A 75 22.18 7.25 -10.34
C LEU A 75 23.12 6.05 -10.28
N GLU A 76 23.61 5.58 -11.42
CA GLU A 76 24.62 4.51 -11.47
C GLU A 76 25.92 4.92 -10.80
N SER A 77 26.32 6.20 -10.94
CA SER A 77 27.53 6.72 -10.32
C SER A 77 27.40 6.73 -8.79
N ILE A 78 26.24 7.09 -8.26
CA ILE A 78 25.92 7.00 -6.82
C ILE A 78 25.93 5.54 -6.37
N GLY A 79 25.33 4.63 -7.13
CA GLY A 79 25.30 3.20 -6.82
C GLY A 79 26.67 2.51 -6.87
N LYS A 80 27.67 3.11 -7.53
CA LYS A 80 29.06 2.64 -7.56
C LYS A 80 29.95 3.33 -6.52
N ASP A 81 29.46 4.37 -5.83
CA ASP A 81 30.26 5.09 -4.84
C ASP A 81 30.51 4.23 -3.60
N LYS A 82 31.79 4.03 -3.29
CA LYS A 82 32.24 3.14 -2.21
C LYS A 82 31.91 3.67 -0.82
N PHE A 83 31.83 4.99 -0.63
CA PHE A 83 31.55 5.61 0.66
C PHE A 83 30.05 5.57 0.97
N ILE A 84 29.22 5.89 -0.03
CA ILE A 84 27.76 5.77 0.06
C ILE A 84 27.39 4.31 0.29
N ASN A 85 27.94 3.37 -0.49
CA ASN A 85 27.66 1.95 -0.32
C ASN A 85 28.16 1.40 1.02
N ALA A 86 29.33 1.81 1.51
CA ALA A 86 29.78 1.42 2.85
C ALA A 86 28.82 1.96 3.92
N SER A 87 28.41 3.22 3.81
CA SER A 87 27.46 3.83 4.75
C SER A 87 26.09 3.14 4.75
N ILE A 88 25.60 2.71 3.57
CA ILE A 88 24.36 1.93 3.41
C ILE A 88 24.49 0.53 4.02
N LYS A 89 25.69 -0.08 3.98
CA LYS A 89 25.94 -1.41 4.56
C LYS A 89 26.09 -1.37 6.08
N GLU A 90 26.76 -0.36 6.60
CA GLU A 90 27.04 -0.18 8.03
C GLU A 90 25.82 0.40 8.78
N GLY A 91 25.08 1.31 8.14
CA GLY A 91 23.80 1.79 8.65
C GLY A 91 22.69 0.85 8.21
N ALA A 92 22.18 0.02 9.12
CA ALA A 92 21.04 -0.85 8.84
C ALA A 92 19.93 -0.06 8.12
N ILE A 93 19.78 -0.30 6.82
CA ILE A 93 18.68 0.24 6.03
C ILE A 93 17.41 -0.21 6.74
N PRO A 94 16.50 0.69 7.14
CA PRO A 94 15.25 0.24 7.71
C PRO A 94 14.59 -0.67 6.67
N GLN A 95 14.07 -1.83 7.12
CA GLN A 95 13.34 -2.84 6.32
C GLN A 95 12.20 -2.26 5.42
N SER A 96 11.93 -0.96 5.50
CA SER A 96 11.03 -0.20 4.65
C SER A 96 11.48 -0.04 3.20
N ILE A 97 12.76 -0.22 2.86
CA ILE A 97 13.17 -0.18 1.43
C ILE A 97 12.87 -1.50 0.72
N GLU A 98 12.91 -2.63 1.43
CA GLU A 98 12.58 -3.95 0.88
C GLU A 98 11.07 -4.20 0.77
N ASN A 99 10.22 -3.40 1.44
CA ASN A 99 8.77 -3.54 1.41
C ASN A 99 8.05 -2.18 1.46
N PRO A 100 7.64 -1.61 0.30
CA PRO A 100 6.87 -0.36 0.27
C PRO A 100 5.50 -0.47 0.95
N GLU A 101 5.00 -1.68 1.22
CA GLU A 101 3.74 -1.89 1.95
C GLU A 101 3.87 -1.62 3.47
N TYR A 102 5.08 -1.52 4.03
CA TYR A 102 5.26 -1.46 5.49
C TYR A 102 5.30 -0.04 6.09
N SER A 103 5.45 1.00 5.26
CA SER A 103 5.50 2.39 5.73
C SER A 103 4.17 2.92 6.27
N TYR A 104 3.04 2.34 5.81
CA TYR A 104 1.70 2.74 6.23
C TYR A 104 1.33 2.35 7.66
N TYR A 105 2.00 1.35 8.26
CA TYR A 105 1.62 0.82 9.58
C TYR A 105 2.40 1.43 10.75
N LYS A 106 3.36 2.33 10.50
CA LYS A 106 4.21 2.94 11.53
C LYS A 106 3.93 4.42 11.84
N ASN A 107 2.94 5.03 11.18
CA ASN A 107 2.49 6.39 11.51
C ASN A 107 1.18 6.34 12.33
N PRO A 108 1.24 6.31 13.68
CA PRO A 108 0.05 6.51 14.49
C PRO A 108 -0.33 7.99 14.46
N ILE A 109 -1.20 8.39 13.53
CA ILE A 109 -1.94 9.64 13.71
C ILE A 109 -2.83 9.45 14.94
N ARG A 110 -2.41 10.11 16.02
CA ARG A 110 -3.18 10.32 17.24
C ARG A 110 -4.45 11.09 16.88
N HIS A 111 -5.54 10.38 16.63
CA HIS A 111 -6.87 10.98 16.73
C HIS A 111 -7.30 10.95 18.19
N GLN A 112 -6.90 11.98 18.94
CA GLN A 112 -7.66 12.36 20.13
C GLN A 112 -8.87 13.16 19.68
N ASP A 113 -10.04 12.58 19.98
CA ASP A 113 -11.26 13.24 20.43
C ASP A 113 -11.82 14.38 19.57
N MET A 114 -12.82 14.03 18.75
CA MET A 114 -14.02 14.87 18.61
C MET A 114 -15.25 13.97 18.66
N LYS A 115 -15.74 13.75 19.89
CA LYS A 115 -17.13 13.42 20.15
C LYS A 115 -17.96 14.69 19.90
N ASN A 116 -18.88 14.62 18.95
CA ASN A 116 -20.18 15.27 19.06
C ASN A 116 -21.20 14.42 18.29
#